data_AF-A0AAJ6NSU0-F1
#
_entry.id   AF-A0AAJ6NSU0-F1
#
_cell.length_a   1.000
_cell.length_b   1.000
_cell.length_c   1.000
_cell.angle_alpha   90.00
_cell.angle_beta   90.00
_cell.angle_gamma   90.00
#
_symmetry.space_group_name_H-M   'P 1'
#
loop_
_entity.id
_entity.type
_entity.pdbx_description
1 polymer ?
#
loop_
_entity_poly.entity_id
_entity_poly.type
_entity_poly.pdbx_seq_one_letter_code
_entity_poly.pdbx_strand_id
1 'polypeptide(L)'
;MTLRGVDNIDELLQQRFALINLWRAITPVYESLLAVCHALSIAPKDFVASDLVCRDYVSGSYLITYNPTHQWFYLPQMQPSKALLFKCFDSKEDGRARFAAHTGFDDPTSPPDAPTRESIELRALVFYPT
;
A
#
# COMPACT_ATOMS: atom_id res chain seq x y z
N MET A 1 -15.70 5.98 4.23
CA MET A 1 -15.23 5.37 2.97
C MET A 1 -16.43 5.31 2.03
N THR A 2 -16.48 6.15 0.99
CA THR A 2 -17.57 6.15 0.00
C THR A 2 -17.19 5.22 -1.15
N LEU A 3 -17.74 4.00 -1.15
CA LEU A 3 -17.62 3.10 -2.29
C LEU A 3 -18.82 3.31 -3.19
N ARG A 4 -18.56 3.64 -4.46
CA ARG A 4 -19.62 3.78 -5.46
C ARG A 4 -19.97 2.40 -6.02
N GLY A 5 -21.26 2.10 -6.13
CA GLY A 5 -21.76 0.87 -6.74
C GLY A 5 -21.84 -0.35 -5.80
N VAL A 6 -21.85 -0.14 -4.47
CA VAL A 6 -22.09 -1.20 -3.48
C VAL A 6 -23.29 -0.78 -2.62
N ASP A 7 -24.44 -1.43 -2.82
CA ASP A 7 -25.70 -1.03 -2.20
C ASP A 7 -25.82 -1.43 -0.72
N ASN A 8 -25.09 -2.46 -0.28
CA ASN A 8 -25.13 -3.00 1.09
C ASN A 8 -23.82 -2.74 1.88
N ILE A 9 -23.15 -1.62 1.60
CA ILE A 9 -21.84 -1.34 2.17
C ILE A 9 -21.84 -1.30 3.71
N ASP A 10 -22.89 -0.76 4.33
CA ASP A 10 -22.96 -0.64 5.79
C ASP A 10 -23.00 -2.00 6.50
N GLU A 11 -23.69 -2.99 5.91
CA GLU A 11 -23.71 -4.36 6.42
C GLU A 11 -22.36 -5.05 6.24
N LEU A 12 -21.72 -4.85 5.07
CA LEU A 12 -20.42 -5.42 4.78
C LEU A 12 -19.32 -4.86 5.69
N LEU A 13 -19.41 -3.58 6.09
CA LEU A 13 -18.47 -2.95 7.02
C LEU A 13 -18.59 -3.49 8.45
N GLN A 14 -19.68 -4.17 8.82
CA GLN A 14 -19.78 -4.89 10.11
C GLN A 14 -18.95 -6.18 10.12
N GLN A 15 -18.62 -6.72 8.95
CA GLN A 15 -17.77 -7.90 8.83
C GLN A 15 -16.29 -7.50 8.89
N ARG A 16 -15.41 -8.49 9.02
CA ARG A 16 -13.98 -8.23 8.82
C ARG A 16 -13.76 -7.85 7.35
N PHE A 17 -13.01 -6.78 7.13
CA PHE A 17 -12.59 -6.37 5.80
C PHE A 17 -11.11 -5.98 5.76
N ALA A 18 -10.51 -6.03 4.57
CA ALA A 18 -9.14 -5.61 4.32
C ALA A 18 -9.04 -4.82 3.03
N LEU A 19 -8.07 -3.89 2.98
CA LEU A 19 -7.64 -3.26 1.74
C LEU A 19 -6.37 -3.96 1.27
N ILE A 20 -6.44 -4.59 0.10
CA ILE A 20 -5.33 -5.30 -0.52
C ILE A 20 -4.96 -4.58 -1.80
N ASN A 21 -3.70 -4.20 -1.91
CA ASN A 21 -3.13 -3.64 -3.11
C ASN A 21 -2.43 -4.74 -3.91
N LEU A 22 -2.73 -4.78 -5.22
CA LEU A 22 -1.93 -5.44 -6.22
C LEU A 22 -1.20 -4.37 -7.01
N TRP A 23 0.13 -4.46 -7.04
CA TRP A 23 0.98 -3.59 -7.82
C TRP A 23 1.73 -4.40 -8.87
N ARG A 24 1.63 -3.99 -10.14
CA ARG A 24 2.23 -4.71 -11.27
C ARG A 24 2.96 -3.74 -12.19
N ALA A 25 4.16 -4.14 -12.61
CA ALA A 25 4.90 -3.49 -13.67
C ALA A 25 4.15 -3.60 -15.01
N ILE A 26 4.14 -2.52 -15.81
CA ILE A 26 3.66 -2.55 -17.21
C ILE A 26 4.83 -2.82 -18.14
N THR A 27 5.95 -2.14 -17.89
CA THR A 27 7.27 -2.37 -18.48
C THR A 27 8.26 -2.76 -17.37
N PRO A 28 9.41 -3.37 -17.68
CA PRO A 28 10.43 -3.66 -16.67
C PRO A 28 10.81 -2.38 -15.88
N VAL A 29 10.81 -2.48 -14.55
CA VAL A 29 11.00 -1.33 -13.66
C VAL A 29 12.44 -1.24 -13.19
N TYR A 30 13.09 -0.10 -13.46
CA TYR A 30 14.49 0.16 -13.10
C TYR A 30 14.69 1.35 -12.16
N GLU A 31 13.74 2.30 -12.12
CA GLU A 31 13.77 3.47 -11.23
C GLU A 31 12.47 3.55 -10.41
N SER A 32 12.46 4.41 -9.38
CA SER A 32 11.29 4.61 -8.50
C SER A 32 10.71 3.29 -7.98
N LEU A 33 11.55 2.36 -7.53
CA LEU A 33 11.11 1.00 -7.16
C LEU A 33 10.09 1.06 -6.02
N LEU A 34 9.14 0.12 -6.01
CA LEU A 34 8.17 0.04 -4.92
C LEU A 34 8.77 -0.76 -3.75
N ALA A 35 8.92 -0.10 -2.62
CA ALA A 35 9.25 -0.73 -1.34
C ALA A 35 8.01 -0.87 -0.47
N VAL A 36 7.93 -1.96 0.29
CA VAL A 36 6.91 -2.24 1.30
C VAL A 36 7.60 -2.47 2.64
N CYS A 37 7.15 -1.79 3.68
CA CYS A 37 7.71 -1.93 5.02
C CYS A 37 7.03 -3.08 5.77
N HIS A 38 7.84 -3.87 6.48
CA HIS A 38 7.33 -4.91 7.36
C HIS A 38 6.55 -4.28 8.52
N ALA A 39 5.26 -4.61 8.61
CA ALA A 39 4.31 -3.99 9.52
C ALA A 39 4.76 -4.02 10.99
N LEU A 40 5.43 -5.09 11.44
CA LEU A 40 5.88 -5.24 12.83
C LEU A 40 7.14 -4.41 13.14
N SER A 41 7.79 -3.84 12.12
CA SER A 41 8.95 -2.96 12.29
C SER A 41 8.57 -1.49 12.46
N ILE A 42 7.29 -1.14 12.25
CA ILE A 42 6.78 0.24 12.36
C ILE A 42 6.24 0.43 13.78
N ALA A 43 6.84 1.36 14.54
CA ALA A 43 6.35 1.66 15.88
C ALA A 43 5.05 2.49 15.79
N PRO A 44 4.09 2.34 16.74
CA PRO A 44 2.85 3.13 16.73
C PRO A 44 3.08 4.65 16.67
N LYS A 45 4.17 5.15 17.27
CA LYS A 45 4.56 6.56 17.26
C LYS A 45 5.03 7.07 15.89
N ASP A 46 5.36 6.17 14.96
CA ASP A 46 5.86 6.53 13.64
C ASP A 46 4.70 6.87 12.68
N PHE A 47 3.45 6.53 13.04
CA PHE A 47 2.25 6.88 12.29
C PHE A 47 1.84 8.33 12.59
N VAL A 48 1.75 9.15 11.55
CA VAL A 48 1.27 10.53 11.60
C VAL A 48 -0.04 10.62 10.83
N ALA A 49 -1.14 10.87 11.53
CA ALA A 49 -2.45 11.06 10.90
C ALA A 49 -2.39 12.27 9.95
N SER A 50 -2.89 12.08 8.73
CA SER A 50 -2.85 13.10 7.68
C SER A 50 -4.11 13.01 6.83
N ASP A 51 -4.69 14.16 6.53
CA ASP A 51 -5.82 14.28 5.62
C ASP A 51 -5.35 14.36 4.17
N LEU A 52 -5.84 13.44 3.34
CA LEU A 52 -5.81 13.55 1.90
C LEU A 52 -7.03 14.37 1.46
N VAL A 53 -6.79 15.64 1.16
CA VAL A 53 -7.81 16.57 0.68
C VAL A 53 -7.92 16.47 -0.84
N CYS A 54 -9.00 15.85 -1.33
CA CYS A 54 -9.36 15.84 -2.73
C CYS A 54 -10.44 16.90 -3.00
N ARG A 55 -10.69 17.22 -4.28
CA ARG A 55 -11.70 18.24 -4.67
C ARG A 55 -13.08 17.98 -4.06
N ASP A 56 -13.52 16.71 -4.06
CA ASP A 56 -14.89 16.34 -3.73
C ASP A 56 -15.03 15.59 -2.39
N TYR A 57 -13.91 15.27 -1.72
CA TYR A 57 -13.92 14.55 -0.44
C TYR A 57 -12.59 14.71 0.31
N VAL A 58 -12.64 14.51 1.62
CA VAL A 58 -11.47 14.36 2.48
C VAL A 58 -11.38 12.90 2.92
N SER A 59 -10.20 12.30 2.80
CA SER A 59 -9.93 10.95 3.30
C SER A 59 -8.81 10.99 4.32
N GLY A 60 -8.96 10.26 5.43
CA GLY A 60 -7.86 10.03 6.35
C GLY A 60 -6.82 9.07 5.77
N SER A 61 -5.55 9.34 6.05
CA SER A 61 -4.41 8.47 5.77
C SER A 61 -3.41 8.56 6.93
N TYR A 62 -2.43 7.66 6.94
CA TYR A 62 -1.26 7.78 7.79
C TYR A 62 -0.01 7.97 6.94
N LEU A 63 0.74 9.03 7.24
CA LEU A 63 2.12 9.16 6.82
C LEU A 63 3.01 8.46 7.84
N ILE A 64 4.18 8.01 7.40
CA ILE A 64 5.13 7.28 8.23
C ILE A 64 6.42 8.10 8.33
N THR A 65 6.87 8.38 9.55
CA THR A 65 8.13 9.10 9.78
C THR A 65 9.33 8.18 9.61
N TYR A 66 10.50 8.76 9.32
CA TYR A 66 11.74 7.99 9.24
C TYR A 66 12.07 7.32 10.58
N ASN A 67 12.40 6.04 10.53
CA ASN A 67 12.96 5.30 11.65
C ASN A 67 13.93 4.23 11.12
N PRO A 68 15.20 4.20 11.58
CA PRO A 68 16.19 3.23 11.10
C PRO A 68 15.85 1.77 11.42
N THR A 69 14.89 1.50 12.31
CA THR A 69 14.44 0.14 12.60
C THR A 69 13.45 -0.40 11.58
N HIS A 70 12.93 0.44 10.66
CA HIS A 70 12.03 -0.01 9.62
C HIS A 70 12.70 -1.00 8.68
N GLN A 71 12.04 -2.13 8.44
CA GLN A 71 12.52 -3.16 7.54
C GLN A 71 11.78 -3.06 6.22
N TRP A 72 12.45 -2.52 5.20
CA TRP A 72 11.90 -2.33 3.87
C TRP A 72 12.27 -3.47 2.94
N PHE A 73 11.29 -3.94 2.18
CA PHE A 73 11.43 -4.99 1.18
C PHE A 73 11.00 -4.47 -0.19
N TYR A 74 11.76 -4.81 -1.22
CA TYR A 74 11.45 -4.43 -2.59
C TYR A 74 11.88 -5.55 -3.55
N LEU A 75 11.34 -5.53 -4.76
CA LEU A 75 11.73 -6.46 -5.83
C LEU A 75 12.49 -5.68 -6.91
N PRO A 76 13.83 -5.80 -7.01
CA PRO A 76 14.60 -5.12 -8.04
C PRO A 76 14.24 -5.65 -9.43
N GLN A 77 14.35 -4.78 -10.45
CA GLN A 77 14.17 -5.12 -11.86
C GLN A 77 12.85 -5.88 -12.13
N MET A 78 11.77 -5.40 -11.51
CA MET A 78 10.49 -6.08 -11.56
C MET A 78 9.95 -6.17 -12.98
N GLN A 79 9.73 -7.41 -13.44
CA GLN A 79 9.24 -7.70 -14.79
C GLN A 79 7.70 -7.62 -14.85
N PRO A 80 7.10 -7.35 -16.03
CA PRO A 80 5.64 -7.31 -16.20
C PRO A 80 4.90 -8.60 -15.80
N SER A 81 5.60 -9.73 -15.80
CA SER A 81 5.08 -11.04 -15.36
C SER A 81 5.06 -11.23 -13.84
N LYS A 82 5.48 -10.22 -13.06
CA LYS A 82 5.48 -10.24 -11.59
C LYS A 82 4.51 -9.20 -11.07
N ALA A 83 3.88 -9.49 -9.93
CA ALA A 83 3.07 -8.55 -9.19
C ALA A 83 3.44 -8.63 -7.69
N LEU A 84 3.37 -7.51 -7.00
CA LEU A 84 3.42 -7.43 -5.55
C LEU A 84 1.97 -7.40 -5.04
N LEU A 85 1.67 -8.27 -4.09
CA LEU A 85 0.40 -8.26 -3.38
C LEU A 85 0.69 -7.96 -1.91
N PHE A 86 0.10 -6.90 -1.38
CA PHE A 86 0.31 -6.50 0.00
C PHE A 86 -0.95 -5.90 0.61
N LYS A 87 -1.12 -6.11 1.91
CA LYS A 87 -2.30 -5.67 2.66
C LYS A 87 -2.03 -4.31 3.28
N CYS A 88 -2.74 -3.28 2.82
CA CYS A 88 -2.62 -1.92 3.34
C CYS A 88 -3.43 -1.69 4.61
N PHE A 89 -4.56 -2.39 4.76
CA PHE A 89 -5.43 -2.30 5.93
C PHE A 89 -6.07 -3.65 6.28
N ASP A 90 -6.31 -3.92 7.56
CA ASP A 90 -7.16 -4.99 8.07
C ASP A 90 -7.99 -4.45 9.24
N SER A 91 -9.31 -4.63 9.19
CA SER A 91 -10.21 -4.16 10.25
C SER A 91 -10.08 -4.97 11.54
N LYS A 92 -9.48 -6.17 11.51
CA LYS A 92 -9.33 -7.02 12.69
C LYS A 92 -8.18 -6.61 13.61
N GLU A 93 -8.45 -6.58 14.91
CA GLU A 93 -7.54 -6.11 15.96
C GLU A 93 -7.03 -7.27 16.86
N ASP A 94 -6.51 -8.34 16.28
CA ASP A 94 -6.06 -9.53 17.01
C ASP A 94 -4.53 -9.72 16.99
N GLY A 95 -3.79 -8.63 16.86
CA GLY A 95 -2.32 -8.62 16.80
C GLY A 95 -1.73 -8.90 15.42
N ARG A 96 -2.55 -9.21 14.41
CA ARG A 96 -2.08 -9.28 13.01
C ARG A 96 -1.59 -7.92 12.52
N ALA A 97 -0.75 -7.93 11.47
CA ALA A 97 -0.40 -6.73 10.73
C ALA A 97 -1.68 -6.05 10.20
N ARG A 98 -1.97 -4.85 10.72
CA ARG A 98 -3.12 -4.04 10.31
C ARG A 98 -2.78 -3.08 9.19
N PHE A 99 -1.62 -2.42 9.29
CA PHE A 99 -1.17 -1.43 8.32
C PHE A 99 0.13 -1.88 7.68
N ALA A 100 0.35 -1.51 6.42
CA ALA A 100 1.63 -1.67 5.75
C ALA A 100 1.97 -0.40 4.97
N ALA A 101 3.12 0.20 5.30
CA ALA A 101 3.65 1.34 4.56
C ALA A 101 4.24 0.87 3.24
N HIS A 102 4.08 1.67 2.19
CA HIS A 102 4.77 1.45 0.92
C HIS A 102 5.11 2.79 0.29
N THR A 103 6.20 2.84 -0.46
CA THR A 103 6.65 4.06 -1.15
C THR A 103 7.47 3.71 -2.38
N GLY A 104 7.50 4.63 -3.34
CA GLY A 104 8.57 4.66 -4.34
C GLY A 104 9.87 5.12 -3.69
N PHE A 105 11.02 4.61 -4.15
CA PHE A 105 12.33 5.13 -3.77
C PHE A 105 13.30 5.09 -4.96
N ASP A 106 14.31 5.95 -4.91
CA ASP A 106 15.40 5.96 -5.89
C ASP A 106 16.44 4.91 -5.51
N ASP A 107 16.59 3.88 -6.33
CA ASP A 107 17.61 2.85 -6.13
C ASP A 107 18.96 3.39 -6.65
N PRO A 108 20.02 3.48 -5.82
CA PRO A 108 21.33 3.94 -6.25
C PRO A 108 21.98 3.10 -7.35
N THR A 109 21.46 1.89 -7.59
CA THR A 109 21.92 0.99 -8.64
C THR A 109 21.17 1.15 -9.97
N SER A 110 20.17 2.05 -10.01
CA SER A 110 19.42 2.36 -11.23
C SER A 110 20.36 2.96 -12.29
N PRO A 111 20.25 2.56 -13.58
CA PRO A 111 20.96 3.21 -14.67
C PRO A 111 20.64 4.72 -14.74
N PRO A 112 21.62 5.60 -15.05
CA PRO A 112 21.38 7.03 -15.19
C PRO A 112 20.34 7.42 -16.25
N ASP A 113 20.16 6.55 -17.25
CA ASP A 113 19.21 6.67 -18.36
C ASP A 113 18.06 5.65 -18.26
N ALA A 114 17.74 5.20 -17.04
CA ALA A 114 16.64 4.28 -16.79
C ALA A 114 15.32 4.83 -17.38
N PRO A 115 14.53 3.98 -18.05
CA PRO A 115 13.23 4.40 -18.54
C PRO A 115 12.28 4.69 -17.38
N THR A 116 11.42 5.68 -17.54
CA THR A 116 10.47 6.07 -16.49
C THR A 116 9.57 4.92 -16.09
N ARG A 117 9.37 4.74 -14.79
CA ARG A 117 8.54 3.64 -14.26
C ARG A 117 7.09 3.74 -14.74
N GLU A 118 6.65 2.71 -15.47
CA GLU A 118 5.24 2.48 -15.80
C GLU A 118 4.70 1.28 -15.01
N SER A 119 3.66 1.52 -14.21
CA SER A 119 3.06 0.50 -13.36
C SER A 119 1.58 0.77 -13.15
N ILE A 120 0.87 -0.26 -12.71
CA ILE A 120 -0.54 -0.17 -12.34
C ILE A 120 -0.73 -0.67 -10.91
N GLU A 121 -1.50 0.09 -10.14
CA GLU A 121 -2.01 -0.33 -8.83
C GLU A 121 -3.50 -0.61 -8.94
N LEU A 122 -3.91 -1.77 -8.42
CA LEU A 122 -5.30 -2.10 -8.17
C LEU A 122 -5.50 -2.23 -6.67
N ARG A 123 -6.51 -1.54 -6.14
CA ARG A 123 -6.92 -1.64 -4.74
C ARG A 123 -8.23 -2.40 -4.63
N ALA A 124 -8.20 -3.53 -3.94
CA ALA A 124 -9.36 -4.35 -3.65
C ALA A 124 -9.80 -4.15 -2.20
N LEU A 125 -11.08 -3.88 -1.99
CA LEU A 125 -11.72 -4.02 -0.70
C LEU A 125 -12.26 -5.45 -0.58
N VAL A 126 -11.74 -6.21 0.37
CA VAL A 126 -12.04 -7.62 0.55
C VAL A 126 -12.83 -7.80 1.84
N PHE A 127 -14.01 -8.42 1.75
CA PHE A 127 -14.83 -8.79 2.90
C PHE A 127 -14.66 -10.28 3.20
N TYR A 128 -14.49 -10.61 4.47
CA TYR A 128 -14.34 -11.99 4.93
C TYR A 128 -15.66 -12.45 5.56
N PRO A 129 -16.26 -13.55 5.08
CA PRO A 129 -17.43 -14.12 5.71
C PRO A 129 -17.10 -14.52 7.14
N THR A 130 -18.05 -14.31 8.03
CA THR A 130 -18.06 -14.79 9.43
C THR A 130 -18.17 -16.30 9.53
#